data_AF-A0A956DY55-F1
#
_entry.id   AF-A0A956DY55-F1
#
_cell.length_a   1.000
_cell.length_b   1.000
_cell.length_c   1.000
_cell.angle_alpha   90.00
_cell.angle_beta   90.00
_cell.angle_gamma   90.00
#
_symmetry.space_group_name_H-M   'P 1'
#
loop_
_entity.id
_entity.type
_entity.pdbx_description
1 polymer ?
#
loop_
_entity_poly.entity_id
_entity_poly.type
_entity_poly.pdbx_seq_one_letter_code
_entity_poly.pdbx_strand_id
1 'polypeptide(L)'
;LRLGDVALGSDHGATIERWLAEAKARLLDPQTGLLISSYTLEGERLQGPEGSTLWMSLHNLRLVDPDFAHAQYRLARGELAIEVAGFGFAREWPRHGGGLGSADVDSGPVVPILDASAGSSGLWFLGAASFGDQDGLASLQRSLELFAFPDRDASGLRYRAAGAMGNAVLFAARSVGPLWRLASEQSSRRQGHGA
;
A
#
# COMPACT_ATOMS: atom_id res chain seq x y z
N LEU A 1 8.50 -14.90 3.94
CA LEU A 1 8.97 -15.39 5.26
C LEU A 1 7.79 -15.86 6.12
N ARG A 2 6.94 -14.97 6.63
CA ARG A 2 5.80 -15.32 7.52
C ARG A 2 4.84 -16.37 6.97
N LEU A 3 4.48 -16.28 5.69
CA LEU A 3 3.64 -17.31 5.05
C LEU A 3 4.35 -18.68 5.03
N GLY A 4 5.68 -18.70 4.89
CA GLY A 4 6.50 -19.92 4.96
C GLY A 4 6.66 -20.45 6.39
N ASP A 5 6.71 -19.57 7.39
CA ASP A 5 6.69 -19.98 8.81
C ASP A 5 5.42 -20.79 9.10
N VAL A 6 4.27 -20.30 8.61
CA VAL A 6 2.97 -21.00 8.74
C VAL A 6 2.89 -22.27 7.90
N ALA A 7 3.22 -22.17 6.60
CA ALA A 7 2.97 -23.26 5.66
C ALA A 7 3.96 -24.42 5.81
N LEU A 8 5.20 -24.14 6.21
CA LEU A 8 6.30 -25.11 6.23
C LEU A 8 6.86 -25.36 7.63
N GLY A 9 6.33 -24.70 8.66
CA GLY A 9 6.84 -24.82 10.04
C GLY A 9 8.25 -24.25 10.22
N SER A 10 8.70 -23.38 9.32
CA SER A 10 9.98 -22.67 9.44
C SER A 10 9.91 -21.54 10.48
N ASP A 11 11.06 -21.01 10.91
CA ASP A 11 11.10 -19.82 11.75
C ASP A 11 12.12 -18.81 11.24
N HIS A 12 11.60 -17.73 10.68
CA HIS A 12 12.40 -16.62 10.17
C HIS A 12 12.37 -15.38 11.09
N GLY A 13 11.96 -15.53 12.36
CA GLY A 13 11.83 -14.44 13.33
C GLY A 13 13.06 -13.54 13.43
N ALA A 14 14.24 -14.12 13.69
CA ALA A 14 15.48 -13.36 13.84
C ALA A 14 15.86 -12.56 12.58
N THR A 15 15.58 -13.10 11.38
CA THR A 15 15.85 -12.38 10.12
C THR A 15 14.89 -11.22 9.92
N ILE A 16 13.61 -11.41 10.27
CA ILE A 16 12.60 -10.36 10.23
C ILE A 16 12.94 -9.23 11.20
N GLU A 17 13.32 -9.56 12.44
CA GLU A 17 13.68 -8.58 13.47
C GLU A 17 14.88 -7.73 13.07
N ARG A 18 15.94 -8.35 12.52
CA ARG A 18 17.09 -7.61 12.00
C ARG A 18 16.69 -6.66 10.87
N TRP A 19 15.90 -7.13 9.91
CA TRP A 19 15.43 -6.28 8.82
C TRP A 19 14.57 -5.12 9.32
N LEU A 20 13.66 -5.37 10.28
CA LEU A 20 12.83 -4.31 10.87
C LEU A 20 13.66 -3.25 11.59
N ALA A 21 14.70 -3.66 12.32
CA ALA A 21 15.61 -2.73 12.99
C ALA A 21 16.32 -1.82 11.97
N GLU A 22 16.87 -2.40 10.90
CA GLU A 22 17.51 -1.63 9.82
C GLU A 22 16.53 -0.73 9.08
N ALA A 23 15.34 -1.23 8.76
CA ALA A 23 14.31 -0.47 8.06
C ALA A 23 13.88 0.77 8.86
N LYS A 24 13.62 0.61 10.16
CA LYS A 24 13.24 1.71 11.05
C LYS A 24 14.39 2.70 11.28
N ALA A 25 15.64 2.23 11.28
CA ALA A 25 16.81 3.08 11.49
C ALA A 25 17.20 3.88 10.23
N ARG A 26 17.12 3.27 9.05
CA ARG A 26 17.76 3.80 7.83
C ARG A 26 16.81 4.05 6.67
N LEU A 27 15.70 3.31 6.57
CA LEU A 27 14.82 3.32 5.39
C LEU A 27 13.57 4.18 5.55
N LEU A 28 13.52 5.02 6.58
CA LEU A 28 12.51 6.05 6.74
C LEU A 28 12.97 7.38 6.14
N ASP A 29 12.13 7.97 5.32
CA ASP A 29 12.27 9.34 4.87
C ASP A 29 12.25 10.30 6.07
N PRO A 30 13.25 11.18 6.23
CA PRO A 30 13.39 11.97 7.45
C PRO A 30 12.36 13.10 7.53
N GLN A 31 11.73 13.45 6.40
CA GLN A 31 10.76 14.53 6.34
C GLN A 31 9.35 14.05 6.68
N THR A 32 8.95 12.91 6.11
CA THR A 32 7.59 12.36 6.24
C THR A 32 7.50 11.22 7.26
N GLY A 33 8.63 10.60 7.60
CA GLY A 33 8.67 9.38 8.41
C GLY A 33 8.14 8.14 7.70
N LEU A 34 7.92 8.20 6.39
CA LEU A 34 7.44 7.09 5.57
C LEU A 34 8.59 6.20 5.08
N LEU A 35 8.31 4.91 4.90
CA LEU A 35 9.20 4.01 4.18
C LEU A 35 9.48 4.53 2.76
N ILE A 36 10.75 4.52 2.39
CA ILE A 36 11.23 4.87 1.06
C ILE A 36 10.98 3.74 0.04
N SER A 37 10.93 4.07 -1.26
CA SER A 37 10.65 3.09 -2.31
C SER A 37 11.87 2.30 -2.77
N SER A 38 13.06 2.91 -2.75
CA SER A 38 14.28 2.25 -3.21
C SER A 38 15.54 2.66 -2.44
N TYR A 39 16.46 1.70 -2.31
CA TYR A 39 17.74 1.83 -1.61
C TYR A 39 18.79 0.85 -2.19
N THR A 40 20.08 1.12 -1.98
CA THR A 40 21.17 0.23 -2.41
C THR A 40 21.29 -1.01 -1.51
N LEU A 41 22.12 -1.97 -1.89
CA LEU A 41 22.38 -3.14 -1.05
C LEU A 41 22.92 -2.77 0.36
N GLU A 42 23.67 -1.67 0.44
CA GLU A 42 24.26 -1.13 1.68
C GLU A 42 23.25 -0.33 2.53
N GLY A 43 22.01 -0.16 2.05
CA GLY A 43 20.96 0.59 2.73
C GLY A 43 20.98 2.09 2.46
N GLU A 44 21.72 2.54 1.44
CA GLU A 44 21.75 3.95 1.05
C GLU A 44 20.48 4.32 0.26
N ARG A 45 19.85 5.43 0.62
CA ARG A 45 18.55 5.83 0.05
C ARG A 45 18.71 6.27 -1.40
N LEU A 46 17.84 5.78 -2.29
CA LEU A 46 17.86 6.15 -3.72
C LEU A 46 16.67 7.04 -4.08
N GLN A 47 15.45 6.62 -3.73
CA GLN A 47 14.23 7.41 -3.92
C GLN A 47 13.48 7.52 -2.61
N GLY A 48 12.70 8.59 -2.46
CA GLY A 48 11.84 8.81 -1.30
C GLY A 48 10.63 7.86 -1.27
N PRO A 49 9.64 8.15 -0.42
CA PRO A 49 8.40 7.37 -0.38
C PRO A 49 7.64 7.51 -1.70
N GLU A 50 7.18 6.39 -2.25
CA GLU A 50 6.41 6.33 -3.50
C GLU A 50 5.09 5.58 -3.27
N GLY A 51 3.97 6.20 -3.61
CA GLY A 51 2.64 5.75 -3.22
C GLY A 51 2.31 4.34 -3.69
N SER A 52 2.52 4.03 -4.97
CA SER A 52 2.25 2.70 -5.53
C SER A 52 2.98 1.60 -4.76
N THR A 53 4.29 1.75 -4.57
CA THR A 53 5.13 0.80 -3.83
C THR A 53 4.78 0.76 -2.34
N LEU A 54 4.46 1.90 -1.75
CA LEU A 54 4.23 2.04 -0.32
C LEU A 54 2.94 1.32 0.07
N TRP A 55 1.82 1.55 -0.61
CA TRP A 55 0.55 0.87 -0.28
C TRP A 55 0.68 -0.66 -0.34
N MET A 56 1.38 -1.18 -1.35
CA MET A 56 1.69 -2.61 -1.46
C MET A 56 2.60 -3.08 -0.32
N SER A 57 3.66 -2.32 -0.02
CA SER A 57 4.58 -2.65 1.06
C SER A 57 3.87 -2.70 2.40
N LEU A 58 2.97 -1.75 2.67
CA LEU A 58 2.18 -1.71 3.90
C LEU A 58 1.21 -2.88 4.02
N HIS A 59 0.56 -3.29 2.93
CA HIS A 59 -0.25 -4.52 2.92
C HIS A 59 0.56 -5.72 3.40
N ASN A 60 1.78 -5.90 2.87
CA ASN A 60 2.69 -6.99 3.25
C ASN A 60 3.26 -6.84 4.65
N LEU A 61 3.59 -5.61 5.06
CA LEU A 61 4.18 -5.29 6.36
C LEU A 61 3.27 -5.69 7.52
N ARG A 62 1.94 -5.75 7.32
CA ARG A 62 0.99 -6.28 8.32
C ARG A 62 1.29 -7.70 8.76
N LEU A 63 1.88 -8.54 7.90
CA LEU A 63 2.29 -9.87 8.30
C LEU A 63 3.59 -9.85 9.11
N VAL A 64 4.41 -8.82 8.95
CA VAL A 64 5.77 -8.75 9.49
C VAL A 64 5.78 -8.02 10.83
N ASP A 65 5.20 -6.81 10.86
CA ASP A 65 5.05 -5.94 12.02
C ASP A 65 3.74 -5.13 11.89
N PRO A 66 2.60 -5.69 12.37
CA PRO A 66 1.30 -5.02 12.33
C PRO A 66 1.28 -3.58 12.87
N ASP A 67 1.86 -3.32 14.04
CA ASP A 67 1.86 -1.99 14.65
C ASP A 67 2.61 -0.96 13.80
N PHE A 68 3.81 -1.33 13.30
CA PHE A 68 4.56 -0.47 12.40
C PHE A 68 3.81 -0.24 11.09
N ALA A 69 3.15 -1.27 10.54
CA ALA A 69 2.32 -1.15 9.34
C ALA A 69 1.15 -0.18 9.55
N HIS A 70 0.46 -0.26 10.68
CA HIS A 70 -0.63 0.67 11.02
C HIS A 70 -0.13 2.11 11.20
N ALA A 71 1.02 2.30 11.85
CA ALA A 71 1.62 3.63 12.01
C ALA A 71 1.97 4.25 10.64
N GLN A 72 2.62 3.48 9.77
CA GLN A 72 2.98 3.92 8.43
C GLN A 72 1.76 4.16 7.55
N TYR A 73 0.70 3.35 7.65
CA TYR A 73 -0.55 3.58 6.92
C TYR A 73 -1.20 4.91 7.27
N ARG A 74 -1.24 5.29 8.56
CA ARG A 74 -1.78 6.58 8.99
C ARG A 74 -1.00 7.76 8.41
N LEU A 75 0.33 7.67 8.40
CA LEU A 75 1.19 8.69 7.79
C LEU A 75 0.96 8.76 6.28
N ALA A 76 0.93 7.61 5.60
CA ALA A 76 0.73 7.52 4.15
C ALA A 76 -0.64 8.10 3.76
N ARG A 77 -1.67 7.82 4.56
CA ARG A 77 -3.01 8.38 4.39
C ARG A 77 -3.02 9.90 4.48
N GLY A 78 -2.24 10.49 5.38
CA GLY A 78 -2.12 11.93 5.52
C GLY A 78 -1.32 12.61 4.40
N GLU A 79 -0.29 11.93 3.88
CA GLU A 79 0.62 12.50 2.88
C GLU A 79 0.18 12.28 1.43
N LEU A 80 -0.47 11.15 1.15
CA LEU A 80 -0.72 10.69 -0.22
C LEU A 80 -2.20 10.75 -0.61
N ALA A 81 -3.13 10.50 0.31
CA ALA A 81 -4.54 10.42 -0.07
C ALA A 81 -5.14 11.82 -0.29
N ILE A 82 -5.99 11.90 -1.30
CA ILE A 82 -6.73 13.08 -1.69
C ILE A 82 -8.21 12.71 -1.70
N GLU A 83 -9.01 13.46 -0.94
CA GLU A 83 -10.46 13.29 -0.94
C GLU A 83 -11.15 14.63 -1.18
N VAL A 84 -11.90 14.71 -2.27
CA VAL A 84 -12.58 15.94 -2.70
C VAL A 84 -13.99 15.60 -3.14
N ALA A 85 -14.99 16.27 -2.57
CA ALA A 85 -16.41 16.06 -2.87
C ALA A 85 -16.85 14.58 -2.78
N GLY A 86 -16.25 13.83 -1.87
CA GLY A 86 -16.49 12.39 -1.69
C GLY A 86 -15.71 11.48 -2.65
N PHE A 87 -14.98 11.99 -3.63
CA PHE A 87 -14.13 11.19 -4.52
C PHE A 87 -12.72 11.05 -3.94
N GLY A 88 -12.20 9.83 -3.95
CA GLY A 88 -10.87 9.48 -3.44
C GLY A 88 -9.86 9.28 -4.57
N PHE A 89 -8.65 9.78 -4.36
CA PHE A 89 -7.47 9.61 -5.21
C PHE A 89 -6.21 9.52 -4.34
N ALA A 90 -5.08 9.11 -4.90
CA ALA A 90 -3.80 9.18 -4.21
C ALA A 90 -2.71 9.80 -5.09
N ARG A 91 -1.81 10.55 -4.47
CA ARG A 91 -0.56 11.05 -5.05
C ARG A 91 0.42 9.89 -5.21
N GLU A 92 1.30 10.02 -6.19
CA GLU A 92 2.49 9.16 -6.25
C GLU A 92 3.53 9.58 -5.21
N TRP A 93 3.66 10.88 -4.95
CA TRP A 93 4.69 11.42 -4.06
C TRP A 93 4.07 12.18 -2.87
N PRO A 94 4.71 12.16 -1.68
CA PRO A 94 4.22 12.88 -0.51
C PRO A 94 4.04 14.38 -0.77
N ARG A 95 2.97 14.95 -0.22
CA ARG A 95 2.64 16.37 -0.36
C ARG A 95 3.79 17.28 0.07
N HIS A 96 4.55 16.88 1.09
CA HIS A 96 5.64 17.69 1.62
C HIS A 96 6.99 17.45 0.92
N GLY A 97 7.14 16.47 0.01
CA GLY A 97 8.44 16.07 -0.56
C GLY A 97 8.51 15.90 -2.08
N GLY A 98 7.37 15.85 -2.79
CA GLY A 98 7.32 15.71 -4.26
C GLY A 98 6.72 16.96 -4.90
N GLY A 99 7.57 17.81 -5.49
CA GLY A 99 7.10 18.86 -6.38
C GLY A 99 6.47 18.27 -7.65
N LEU A 100 5.64 19.07 -8.35
CA LEU A 100 4.99 18.82 -9.64
C LEU A 100 5.93 18.33 -10.80
N GLY A 101 7.20 18.04 -10.53
CA GLY A 101 8.25 17.71 -11.51
C GLY A 101 8.78 16.27 -11.48
N SER A 102 8.20 15.35 -10.70
CA SER A 102 8.65 13.95 -10.60
C SER A 102 7.68 12.93 -11.23
N ALA A 103 6.92 13.33 -12.26
CA ALA A 103 6.08 12.41 -13.01
C ALA A 103 6.95 11.39 -13.76
N ASP A 104 7.14 10.21 -13.18
CA ASP A 104 7.76 9.05 -13.82
C ASP A 104 6.78 8.42 -14.82
N VAL A 105 7.30 7.79 -15.87
CA VAL A 105 6.55 7.16 -16.95
C VAL A 105 5.60 6.07 -16.44
N ASP A 106 5.91 5.46 -15.29
CA ASP A 106 5.11 4.44 -14.61
C ASP A 106 3.92 5.02 -13.79
N SER A 107 3.81 6.35 -13.72
CA SER A 107 2.71 7.17 -13.20
C SER A 107 1.29 6.70 -13.58
N GLY A 108 1.19 6.22 -14.83
CA GLY A 108 -0.01 6.42 -15.63
C GLY A 108 -0.31 7.92 -15.83
N PRO A 109 -1.40 8.28 -16.52
CA PRO A 109 -1.77 9.68 -16.69
C PRO A 109 -2.12 10.32 -15.35
N VAL A 110 -1.26 11.24 -14.88
CA VAL A 110 -1.53 12.09 -13.71
C VAL A 110 -2.61 13.10 -14.08
N VAL A 111 -3.70 13.19 -13.29
CA VAL A 111 -4.69 14.26 -13.48
C VAL A 111 -4.04 15.58 -13.07
N PRO A 112 -3.72 16.51 -13.99
CA PRO A 112 -2.77 17.61 -13.73
C PRO A 112 -3.21 18.59 -12.64
N ILE A 113 -4.52 18.63 -12.32
CA ILE A 113 -5.10 19.50 -11.30
C ILE A 113 -5.01 18.85 -9.91
N LEU A 114 -5.05 17.52 -9.84
CA LEU A 114 -5.13 16.78 -8.58
C LEU A 114 -3.80 16.13 -8.17
N ASP A 115 -2.81 16.05 -9.06
CA ASP A 115 -1.56 15.31 -8.81
C ASP A 115 -1.85 13.84 -8.40
N ALA A 116 -2.94 13.31 -8.94
CA ALA A 116 -3.45 11.97 -8.67
C ALA A 116 -2.82 10.97 -9.63
N SER A 117 -2.21 9.91 -9.08
CA SER A 117 -1.68 8.78 -9.83
C SER A 117 -2.69 7.65 -9.87
N ALA A 118 -2.94 7.10 -11.07
CA ALA A 118 -3.82 5.95 -11.22
C ALA A 118 -3.22 4.70 -10.55
N GLY A 119 -1.90 4.53 -10.60
CA GLY A 119 -1.17 3.44 -9.96
C GLY A 119 -1.29 3.49 -8.43
N SER A 120 -0.92 4.63 -7.83
CA SER A 120 -1.05 4.86 -6.39
C SER A 120 -2.50 4.76 -5.93
N SER A 121 -3.46 5.33 -6.66
CA SER A 121 -4.89 5.25 -6.30
C SER A 121 -5.41 3.82 -6.33
N GLY A 122 -5.02 3.03 -7.34
CA GLY A 122 -5.37 1.62 -7.44
C GLY A 122 -4.80 0.81 -6.27
N LEU A 123 -3.55 1.06 -5.89
CA LEU A 123 -2.90 0.37 -4.78
C LEU A 123 -3.37 0.88 -3.41
N TRP A 124 -3.87 2.11 -3.32
CA TRP A 124 -4.54 2.59 -2.12
C TRP A 124 -5.81 1.78 -1.81
N PHE A 125 -6.54 1.22 -2.80
CA PHE A 125 -7.61 0.25 -2.49
C PHE A 125 -7.10 -0.94 -1.68
N LEU A 126 -5.94 -1.48 -2.05
CA LEU A 126 -5.31 -2.59 -1.32
C LEU A 126 -4.95 -2.14 0.10
N GLY A 127 -4.34 -0.96 0.24
CA GLY A 127 -4.07 -0.36 1.55
C GLY A 127 -5.34 -0.19 2.39
N ALA A 128 -6.33 0.54 1.89
CA ALA A 128 -7.58 0.82 2.58
C ALA A 128 -8.32 -0.46 3.01
N ALA A 129 -8.41 -1.46 2.14
CA ALA A 129 -8.96 -2.76 2.51
C ALA A 129 -8.15 -3.49 3.59
N SER A 130 -6.83 -3.41 3.51
CA SER A 130 -5.93 -4.06 4.48
C SER A 130 -6.05 -3.48 5.88
N PHE A 131 -6.23 -2.17 5.98
CA PHE A 131 -6.27 -1.46 7.26
C PHE A 131 -7.69 -1.12 7.73
N GLY A 132 -8.72 -1.57 6.99
CA GLY A 132 -10.12 -1.37 7.37
C GLY A 132 -10.63 0.07 7.19
N ASP A 133 -9.97 0.89 6.36
CA ASP A 133 -10.38 2.27 6.05
C ASP A 133 -11.60 2.25 5.11
N GLN A 134 -12.79 2.17 5.71
CA GLN A 134 -14.05 2.11 4.98
C GLN A 134 -14.36 3.42 4.24
N ASP A 135 -13.96 4.57 4.81
CA ASP A 135 -14.18 5.87 4.20
C ASP A 135 -13.33 6.03 2.94
N GLY A 136 -12.04 5.66 3.03
CA GLY A 136 -11.13 5.60 1.89
C GLY A 136 -11.59 4.63 0.82
N LEU A 137 -12.05 3.43 1.19
CA LEU A 137 -12.63 2.48 0.23
C LEU A 137 -13.86 3.06 -0.48
N ALA A 138 -14.76 3.71 0.26
CA ALA A 138 -15.97 4.29 -0.31
C ALA A 138 -15.64 5.45 -1.26
N SER A 139 -14.66 6.29 -0.92
CA SER A 139 -14.25 7.42 -1.76
C SER A 139 -13.56 6.98 -3.04
N LEU A 140 -12.65 6.01 -2.95
CA LEU A 140 -12.01 5.37 -4.10
C LEU A 140 -13.03 4.65 -5.00
N GLN A 141 -14.00 3.93 -4.41
CA GLN A 141 -15.05 3.24 -5.17
C GLN A 141 -15.90 4.22 -5.98
N ARG A 142 -16.27 5.36 -5.41
CA ARG A 142 -16.99 6.42 -6.15
C ARG A 142 -16.17 6.93 -7.33
N SER A 143 -14.85 7.10 -7.17
CA SER A 143 -13.96 7.49 -8.27
C SER A 143 -13.93 6.43 -9.38
N LEU A 144 -13.85 5.14 -9.05
CA LEU A 144 -13.88 4.08 -10.07
C LEU A 144 -15.20 4.01 -10.83
N GLU A 145 -16.33 4.05 -10.13
CA GLU A 145 -17.65 3.97 -10.77
C GLU A 145 -17.88 5.14 -11.74
N LEU A 146 -17.35 6.32 -11.43
CA LEU A 146 -17.47 7.50 -12.29
C LEU A 146 -16.47 7.51 -13.45
N PHE A 147 -15.20 7.21 -13.18
CA PHE A 147 -14.10 7.48 -14.12
C PHE A 147 -13.52 6.25 -14.81
N ALA A 148 -13.76 5.04 -14.29
CA ALA A 148 -13.07 3.84 -14.76
C ALA A 148 -13.88 2.94 -15.69
N PHE A 149 -15.04 3.42 -16.17
CA PHE A 149 -15.94 2.76 -17.12
C PHE A 149 -16.27 1.30 -16.69
N PRO A 150 -17.14 1.11 -15.68
CA PRO A 150 -17.51 -0.20 -15.21
C PRO A 150 -18.24 -1.00 -16.30
N ASP A 151 -17.74 -2.20 -16.56
CA ASP A 151 -18.31 -3.18 -17.47
C ASP A 151 -18.72 -4.42 -16.67
N ARG A 152 -20.02 -4.71 -16.67
CA ARG A 152 -20.63 -5.80 -15.89
C ARG A 152 -21.29 -6.80 -16.83
N ASP A 153 -20.86 -8.05 -16.74
CA ASP A 153 -21.43 -9.16 -17.49
C ASP A 153 -21.55 -10.42 -16.60
N ALA A 154 -21.91 -11.56 -17.19
CA ALA A 154 -22.04 -12.83 -16.49
C ALA A 154 -20.73 -13.36 -15.88
N SER A 155 -19.57 -12.87 -16.33
CA SER A 155 -18.25 -13.23 -15.80
C SER A 155 -17.79 -12.35 -14.63
N GLY A 156 -18.48 -11.23 -14.39
CA GLY A 156 -18.24 -10.36 -13.23
C GLY A 156 -18.16 -8.88 -13.60
N LEU A 157 -17.39 -8.14 -12.79
CA LEU A 157 -17.16 -6.71 -12.94
C LEU A 157 -15.72 -6.46 -13.37
N ARG A 158 -15.54 -5.63 -14.41
CA ARG A 158 -14.24 -5.10 -14.82
C ARG A 158 -14.33 -3.59 -15.00
N TYR A 159 -13.28 -2.88 -14.63
CA TYR A 159 -13.13 -1.45 -14.93
C TYR A 159 -12.22 -1.30 -16.14
N ARG A 160 -12.74 -0.79 -17.26
CA ARG A 160 -11.99 -0.73 -18.52
C ARG A 160 -10.76 0.17 -18.41
N ALA A 161 -10.88 1.32 -17.74
CA ALA A 161 -9.75 2.25 -17.60
C ALA A 161 -8.66 1.74 -16.65
N ALA A 162 -8.98 0.78 -15.76
CA ALA A 162 -8.01 0.22 -14.82
C ALA A 162 -7.06 -0.81 -15.46
N GLY A 163 -7.38 -1.32 -16.65
CA GLY A 163 -6.61 -2.37 -17.33
C GLY A 163 -6.54 -3.68 -16.53
N ALA A 164 -5.74 -4.64 -17.00
CA ALA A 164 -5.63 -5.95 -16.35
C ALA A 164 -5.04 -5.85 -14.93
N MET A 165 -3.98 -5.05 -14.77
CA MET A 165 -3.29 -4.88 -13.49
C MET A 165 -4.19 -4.22 -12.43
N GLY A 166 -4.87 -3.12 -12.78
CA GLY A 166 -5.77 -2.45 -11.84
C GLY A 166 -6.94 -3.35 -11.41
N ASN A 167 -7.52 -4.13 -12.32
CA ASN A 167 -8.56 -5.10 -11.96
C ASN A 167 -8.01 -6.23 -11.04
N ALA A 168 -6.78 -6.70 -11.26
CA ALA A 168 -6.14 -7.68 -10.38
C ALA A 168 -5.90 -7.13 -8.97
N VAL A 169 -5.43 -5.88 -8.85
CA VAL A 169 -5.27 -5.20 -7.56
C VAL A 169 -6.61 -5.03 -6.85
N LEU A 170 -7.67 -4.64 -7.57
CA LEU A 170 -9.03 -4.50 -7.02
C LEU A 170 -9.64 -5.82 -6.55
N PHE A 171 -9.28 -6.92 -7.21
CA PHE A 171 -9.63 -8.26 -6.77
C PHE A 171 -8.86 -8.62 -5.49
N ALA A 172 -7.54 -8.46 -5.48
CA ALA A 172 -6.70 -8.72 -4.32
C ALA A 172 -7.11 -7.91 -3.08
N ALA A 173 -7.49 -6.64 -3.26
CA ALA A 173 -8.01 -5.79 -2.18
C ALA A 173 -9.29 -6.36 -1.53
N ARG A 174 -10.10 -7.12 -2.28
CA ARG A 174 -11.35 -7.72 -1.77
C ARG A 174 -11.19 -9.15 -1.28
N SER A 175 -10.05 -9.79 -1.56
CA SER A 175 -9.85 -11.20 -1.27
C SER A 175 -8.42 -11.49 -0.83
N VAL A 176 -8.29 -11.96 0.42
CA VAL A 176 -7.07 -12.60 0.91
C VAL A 176 -7.33 -14.06 1.25
N GLY A 177 -6.44 -14.94 0.83
CA GLY A 177 -6.61 -16.39 1.01
C GLY A 177 -6.48 -16.87 2.46
N PRO A 178 -6.84 -18.13 2.77
CA PRO A 178 -6.76 -18.69 4.12
C PRO A 178 -5.37 -18.59 4.75
N LEU A 179 -4.31 -18.82 3.97
CA LEU A 179 -2.93 -18.75 4.46
C LEU A 179 -2.56 -17.34 4.98
N TRP A 180 -3.07 -16.30 4.32
CA TRP A 180 -2.86 -14.92 4.76
C TRP A 180 -3.50 -14.66 6.12
N ARG A 181 -4.73 -15.16 6.35
CA ARG A 181 -5.43 -15.03 7.63
C ARG A 181 -4.68 -15.73 8.75
N LEU A 182 -4.24 -16.96 8.52
CA LEU A 182 -3.44 -17.71 9.49
C LEU A 182 -2.14 -16.99 9.86
N ALA A 183 -1.42 -16.47 8.86
CA ALA A 183 -0.20 -15.70 9.10
C ALA A 183 -0.46 -14.39 9.85
N SER A 184 -1.56 -13.69 9.52
CA SER A 184 -1.96 -12.46 10.22
C SER A 184 -2.24 -12.73 11.69
N GLU A 185 -3.02 -13.77 12.00
CA GLU A 185 -3.34 -14.17 13.38
C GLU A 185 -2.09 -14.54 14.18
N GLN A 186 -1.16 -15.30 13.58
CA GLN A 186 0.09 -15.66 14.24
C GLN A 186 0.96 -14.44 14.52
N SER A 187 1.07 -13.50 13.58
CA SER A 187 1.84 -12.27 13.77
C SER A 187 1.26 -11.38 14.87
N SER A 188 -0.05 -11.22 14.93
CA SER A 188 -0.71 -10.50 16.05
C SER A 188 -0.44 -11.15 17.40
N ARG A 189 -0.48 -12.50 17.48
CA ARG A 189 -0.18 -13.21 18.74
C ARG A 189 1.27 -13.01 19.19
N ARG A 190 2.22 -13.01 18.26
CA ARG A 190 3.65 -12.79 18.58
C ARG A 190 3.90 -11.38 19.10
N GLN A 191 3.22 -10.36 18.58
CA GLN A 191 3.35 -8.99 19.10
C GLN A 191 2.75 -8.83 20.50
N GLY A 192 1.59 -9.45 20.76
CA GLY A 192 0.94 -9.37 22.07
C GLY A 192 1.68 -10.10 23.21
N HIS A 193 2.63 -10.99 22.92
CA HIS A 193 3.46 -11.66 23.94
C HIS A 193 4.81 -10.96 24.18
N GLY A 194 5.12 -9.89 23.44
CA GLY A 194 6.38 -9.14 23.52
C GLY A 194 6.27 -7.78 24.23
N ALA A 195 5.12 -7.46 24.81
CA ALA A 195 4.86 -6.25 25.60
C ALA A 195 4.72 -6.62 27.09
#